data_AF-A0ABD1BJB3-F1
#
_entry.id   AF-A0ABD1BJB3-F1
#
_cell.length_a   1.000
_cell.length_b   1.000
_cell.length_c   1.000
_cell.angle_alpha   90.00
_cell.angle_beta   90.00
_cell.angle_gamma   90.00
#
_symmetry.space_group_name_H-M   'P 1'
#
loop_
_entity.id
_entity.type
_entity.pdbx_description
1 polymer ?
#
loop_
_entity_poly.entity_id
_entity_poly.type
_entity_poly.pdbx_seq_one_letter_code
_entity_poly.pdbx_strand_id
1 'polypeptide(L)'
;MTNPEIPIDLLMDIFSRVPAKSIARFRCLSKFWKSILCHPDFTELFLTMSPTRPPLLSFTFENDGKLLFFSTPYPQNPDENTSLVPTRYHVHHYDYPTYEVSSPLRGFICYRDRTSQDTMVICNPVTGESVSLPKVELKSINTETKTYLGYDPIDKQMKVLCIKFDDFSNPCDEHQVLTLENGKHLWRRIQCKPHYPKSDGICIDGTLYYTAGFDRGTSVSMIVCFDVRSEKFSFINIDECMLINAYCTLINYKGKLGALQFSFLSPKHLEFWVLQDAENFIWSKDIYNLRPFWNKIVKRTELFIVGMTAGGEVVLTPYYLVDTFCIYYFHLECKSLTRVQIQGLEKFNCTRVYTSLDYAENLKLM
;
A
#
# COMPACT_ATOMS: atom_id res chain seq x y z
N MET A 1 52.36 -8.38 -4.55
CA MET A 1 51.55 -7.19 -4.88
C MET A 1 50.19 -7.40 -4.26
N THR A 2 49.87 -6.68 -3.19
CA THR A 2 48.53 -6.70 -2.59
C THR A 2 47.59 -5.99 -3.55
N ASN A 3 46.60 -6.72 -4.07
CA ASN A 3 45.55 -6.13 -4.89
C ASN A 3 44.85 -5.05 -4.04
N PRO A 4 44.66 -3.81 -4.53
CA PRO A 4 43.94 -2.81 -3.74
C PRO A 4 42.51 -3.32 -3.51
N GLU A 5 42.19 -3.66 -2.27
CA GLU A 5 40.84 -4.05 -1.89
C GLU A 5 39.94 -2.82 -1.95
N ILE A 6 38.83 -2.93 -2.68
CA ILE A 6 37.82 -1.89 -2.75
C ILE A 6 37.19 -1.76 -1.35
N PRO A 7 37.12 -0.56 -0.77
CA PRO A 7 36.46 -0.34 0.52
C PRO A 7 35.00 -0.82 0.54
N ILE A 8 34.56 -1.39 1.68
CA ILE A 8 33.22 -1.99 1.82
C ILE A 8 32.11 -0.96 1.61
N ASP A 9 32.30 0.26 2.10
CA ASP A 9 31.41 1.40 1.93
C ASP A 9 31.22 1.75 0.44
N LEU A 10 32.29 1.71 -0.36
CA LEU A 10 32.20 1.95 -1.80
C LEU A 10 31.46 0.80 -2.51
N LEU A 11 31.68 -0.45 -2.09
CA LEU A 11 30.93 -1.60 -2.60
C LEU A 11 29.44 -1.48 -2.26
N MET A 12 29.09 -1.06 -1.04
CA MET A 12 27.70 -0.82 -0.63
C MET A 12 27.06 0.27 -1.49
N ASP A 13 27.74 1.39 -1.73
CA ASP A 13 27.23 2.47 -2.61
C ASP A 13 27.00 1.96 -4.04
N ILE A 14 27.97 1.25 -4.63
CA ILE A 14 27.85 0.68 -5.97
C ILE A 14 26.65 -0.27 -6.05
N PHE A 15 26.57 -1.24 -5.13
CA PHE A 15 25.49 -2.22 -5.12
C PHE A 15 24.13 -1.59 -4.81
N SER A 16 24.08 -0.50 -4.05
CA SER A 16 22.82 0.19 -3.74
C SER A 16 22.15 0.79 -4.98
N ARG A 17 22.86 0.93 -6.09
CA ARG A 17 22.36 1.50 -7.36
C ARG A 17 21.97 0.44 -8.38
N VAL A 18 22.18 -0.83 -8.07
CA VAL A 18 21.92 -1.96 -8.96
C VAL A 18 20.50 -2.52 -8.72
N PRO A 19 19.79 -3.02 -9.75
CA PRO A 19 18.45 -3.60 -9.57
C PRO A 19 18.41 -4.76 -8.55
N ALA A 20 17.31 -4.90 -7.80
CA ALA A 20 17.17 -5.90 -6.75
C ALA A 20 17.46 -7.33 -7.23
N LYS A 21 16.99 -7.67 -8.44
CA LYS A 21 17.22 -8.98 -9.07
C LYS A 21 18.71 -9.29 -9.28
N SER A 22 19.51 -8.30 -9.64
CA SER A 22 20.96 -8.45 -9.77
C SER A 22 21.62 -8.61 -8.40
N ILE A 23 21.15 -7.87 -7.39
CA ILE A 23 21.63 -8.07 -6.01
C ILE A 23 21.33 -9.47 -5.48
N ALA A 24 20.15 -10.02 -5.77
CA ALA A 24 19.82 -11.40 -5.43
C ALA A 24 20.81 -12.40 -6.06
N ARG A 25 21.22 -12.19 -7.31
CA ARG A 25 22.25 -13.01 -7.97
C ARG A 25 23.63 -12.82 -7.36
N PHE A 26 23.99 -11.58 -7.03
CA PHE A 26 25.28 -11.21 -6.43
C PHE A 26 25.52 -11.86 -5.06
N ARG A 27 24.46 -12.07 -4.27
CA ARG A 27 24.51 -12.85 -3.02
C ARG A 27 24.99 -14.29 -3.22
N CYS A 28 24.81 -14.85 -4.41
CA CYS A 28 25.22 -16.21 -4.73
C CYS A 28 26.65 -16.31 -5.29
N LEU A 29 27.29 -15.18 -5.62
CA LEU A 29 28.60 -15.17 -6.28
C LEU A 29 29.77 -15.39 -5.31
N SER A 30 29.67 -14.88 -4.07
CA SER A 30 30.70 -15.10 -3.04
C SER A 30 30.16 -14.90 -1.63
N LYS A 31 30.85 -15.51 -0.64
CA LYS A 31 30.54 -15.31 0.79
C LYS A 31 30.72 -13.86 1.24
N PHE A 32 31.73 -13.17 0.72
CA PHE A 32 32.01 -11.77 1.03
C PHE A 32 30.90 -10.84 0.52
N TRP A 33 30.43 -11.06 -0.72
CA TRP A 33 29.33 -10.27 -1.28
C TRP A 33 28.03 -10.57 -0.54
N LYS A 34 27.79 -11.84 -0.20
CA LYS A 34 26.65 -12.22 0.65
C LYS A 34 26.66 -11.47 2.00
N SER A 35 27.81 -11.38 2.69
CA SER A 35 27.88 -10.68 3.98
C SER A 35 27.59 -9.18 3.84
N ILE A 36 28.07 -8.53 2.78
CA ILE A 36 27.77 -7.10 2.53
C ILE A 36 26.29 -6.91 2.20
N LEU A 37 25.76 -7.70 1.27
CA LEU A 37 24.41 -7.55 0.71
C LEU A 37 23.30 -8.02 1.65
N CYS A 38 23.63 -8.75 2.71
CA CYS A 38 22.71 -9.11 3.79
C CYS A 38 22.85 -8.20 5.02
N HIS A 39 23.78 -7.24 5.01
CA HIS A 39 23.97 -6.32 6.12
C HIS A 39 22.77 -5.37 6.26
N PRO A 40 22.29 -5.08 7.49
CA PRO A 40 21.19 -4.13 7.72
C PRO A 40 21.45 -2.75 7.10
N ASP A 41 22.68 -2.23 7.23
CA ASP A 41 23.03 -0.92 6.67
C ASP A 41 22.94 -0.88 5.15
N PHE A 42 23.31 -1.97 4.46
CA PHE A 42 23.13 -2.05 3.02
C PHE A 42 21.65 -2.05 2.64
N THR A 43 20.82 -2.77 3.39
CA THR A 43 19.37 -2.79 3.16
C THR A 43 18.76 -1.41 3.36
N GLU A 44 19.18 -0.69 4.41
CA GLU A 44 18.71 0.67 4.66
C GLU A 44 19.18 1.65 3.59
N LEU A 45 20.44 1.55 3.16
CA LEU A 45 20.97 2.34 2.05
C LEU A 45 20.19 2.06 0.75
N PHE A 46 19.93 0.79 0.45
CA PHE A 46 19.16 0.38 -0.72
C PHE A 46 17.73 0.94 -0.72
N LEU A 47 17.06 0.95 0.44
CA LEU A 47 15.72 1.52 0.61
C LEU A 47 15.74 3.05 0.57
N THR A 48 16.74 3.68 1.17
CA THR A 48 16.91 5.15 1.16
C THR A 48 17.21 5.68 -0.24
N MET A 49 17.87 4.87 -1.08
CA MET A 49 18.10 5.17 -2.49
C MET A 49 16.87 4.87 -3.38
N SER A 50 15.80 4.26 -2.85
CA SER A 50 14.58 3.99 -3.64
C SER A 50 13.97 5.22 -4.33
N PRO A 51 13.97 6.45 -3.75
CA PRO A 51 13.45 7.63 -4.43
C PRO A 51 14.27 8.04 -5.66
N THR A 52 15.53 7.60 -5.76
CA THR A 52 16.39 7.84 -6.94
C THR A 52 16.13 6.84 -8.07
N ARG A 53 15.34 5.80 -7.81
CA ARG A 53 14.97 4.80 -8.81
C ARG A 53 13.63 5.15 -9.43
N PRO A 54 13.35 4.63 -10.64
CA PRO A 54 12.01 4.69 -11.21
C PRO A 54 11.03 4.09 -10.20
N PRO A 55 10.01 4.84 -9.76
CA PRO A 55 9.06 4.28 -8.82
C PRO A 55 8.24 3.19 -9.53
N LEU A 56 7.77 2.21 -8.76
CA LEU A 56 7.14 1.02 -9.32
C LEU A 56 5.65 0.99 -8.99
N LEU A 57 4.87 0.57 -9.96
CA LEU A 57 3.53 0.07 -9.75
C LEU A 57 3.60 -1.40 -9.33
N SER A 58 2.76 -1.80 -8.39
CA SER A 58 2.56 -3.20 -8.05
C SER A 58 1.13 -3.64 -8.28
N PHE A 59 0.96 -4.88 -8.75
CA PHE A 59 -0.32 -5.57 -8.88
C PHE A 59 -0.26 -6.85 -8.07
N THR A 60 -1.19 -7.00 -7.15
CA THR A 60 -1.33 -8.22 -6.36
C THR A 60 -2.71 -8.80 -6.58
N PHE A 61 -2.80 -10.08 -6.85
CA PHE A 61 -4.08 -10.76 -7.04
C PHE A 61 -3.97 -12.25 -6.81
N GLU A 62 -5.12 -12.87 -6.57
CA GLU A 62 -5.23 -14.30 -6.38
C GLU A 62 -5.45 -15.04 -7.70
N ASN A 63 -4.80 -16.18 -7.89
CA ASN A 63 -5.15 -17.11 -8.95
C ASN A 63 -4.93 -18.56 -8.52
N ASP A 64 -5.98 -19.39 -8.56
CA ASP A 64 -5.95 -20.82 -8.23
C ASP A 64 -5.29 -21.12 -6.88
N GLY A 65 -5.71 -20.41 -5.83
CA GLY A 65 -5.13 -20.57 -4.50
C GLY A 65 -3.70 -20.03 -4.36
N LYS A 66 -3.28 -19.09 -5.22
CA LYS A 66 -1.93 -18.50 -5.14
C LYS A 66 -1.99 -16.99 -5.16
N LEU A 67 -1.24 -16.35 -4.26
CA LEU A 67 -0.99 -14.92 -4.35
C LEU A 67 0.09 -14.66 -5.39
N LEU A 68 -0.27 -13.93 -6.44
CA LEU A 68 0.67 -13.49 -7.46
C LEU A 68 0.95 -12.01 -7.25
N PHE A 69 2.23 -11.66 -7.33
CA PHE A 69 2.69 -10.28 -7.25
C PHE A 69 3.44 -9.92 -8.52
N PHE A 70 3.13 -8.74 -9.04
CA PHE A 70 3.72 -8.20 -10.25
C PHE A 70 4.16 -6.78 -9.98
N SER A 71 5.28 -6.36 -10.56
CA SER A 71 5.68 -4.95 -10.54
C SER A 71 6.19 -4.47 -11.88
N THR A 72 5.98 -3.18 -12.16
CA THR A 72 6.49 -2.51 -13.36
C THR A 72 6.91 -1.09 -13.01
N PRO A 73 7.98 -0.54 -13.60
CA PRO A 73 8.27 0.89 -13.46
C PRO A 73 7.14 1.73 -14.05
N TYR A 74 7.00 2.96 -13.54
CA TYR A 74 6.17 3.95 -14.22
C TYR A 74 6.67 4.19 -15.65
N PRO A 75 5.77 4.38 -16.61
CA PRO A 75 6.13 4.72 -17.97
C PRO A 75 6.75 6.13 -18.02
N GLN A 76 7.80 6.30 -18.82
CA GLN A 76 8.37 7.63 -19.09
C GLN A 76 7.61 8.25 -20.26
N ASN A 77 6.90 9.36 -20.02
CA ASN A 77 6.10 10.07 -21.02
C ASN A 77 5.12 9.13 -21.78
N PRO A 78 4.18 8.49 -21.09
CA PRO A 78 3.25 7.56 -21.73
C PRO A 78 2.39 8.27 -22.79
N ASP A 79 2.07 7.53 -23.84
CA ASP A 79 1.06 7.83 -24.85
C ASP A 79 0.04 6.68 -24.96
N GLU A 80 -0.96 6.82 -25.84
CA GLU A 80 -2.02 5.80 -26.00
C GLU A 80 -1.54 4.44 -26.53
N ASN A 81 -0.32 4.37 -27.08
CA ASN A 81 0.31 3.15 -27.61
C ASN A 81 1.29 2.51 -26.62
N THR A 82 1.46 3.11 -25.43
CA THR A 82 2.40 2.64 -24.43
C THR A 82 1.88 1.34 -23.79
N SER A 83 2.73 0.31 -23.81
CA SER A 83 2.49 -0.96 -23.13
C SER A 83 3.63 -1.32 -22.19
N LEU A 84 3.29 -1.99 -21.08
CA LEU A 84 4.25 -2.43 -20.07
C LEU A 84 4.09 -3.93 -19.81
N VAL A 85 5.22 -4.62 -19.63
CA VAL A 85 5.26 -6.03 -19.25
C VAL A 85 5.77 -6.11 -17.81
N PRO A 86 4.91 -6.45 -16.84
CA PRO A 86 5.31 -6.46 -15.45
C PRO A 86 6.17 -7.69 -15.11
N THR A 87 7.11 -7.51 -14.20
CA THR A 87 7.92 -8.60 -13.64
C THR A 87 7.09 -9.39 -12.64
N ARG A 88 7.05 -10.72 -12.80
CA ARG A 88 6.32 -11.63 -11.93
C ARG A 88 7.15 -12.12 -10.75
N TYR A 89 6.53 -12.16 -9.58
CA TYR A 89 7.01 -12.74 -8.35
C TYR A 89 5.97 -13.75 -7.82
N HIS A 90 6.44 -14.88 -7.28
CA HIS A 90 5.58 -15.88 -6.64
C HIS A 90 5.67 -15.65 -5.14
N VAL A 91 4.52 -15.41 -4.51
CA VAL A 91 4.47 -14.95 -3.12
C VAL A 91 4.05 -16.06 -2.18
N HIS A 92 2.96 -16.77 -2.48
CA HIS A 92 2.49 -17.86 -1.62
C HIS A 92 1.47 -18.77 -2.29
N HIS A 93 1.37 -20.01 -1.80
CA HIS A 93 0.27 -20.95 -2.08
C HIS A 93 -0.65 -21.05 -0.85
N TYR A 94 -1.95 -21.15 -1.07
CA TYR A 94 -2.96 -21.39 -0.04
C TYR A 94 -4.07 -22.28 -0.59
N ASP A 95 -4.79 -22.92 0.33
CA ASP A 95 -5.95 -23.75 -0.01
C ASP A 95 -7.26 -22.93 -0.14
N TYR A 96 -7.28 -21.67 0.34
CA TYR A 96 -8.50 -20.83 0.37
C TYR A 96 -8.27 -19.35 0.02
N PRO A 97 -9.24 -18.69 -0.65
CA PRO A 97 -9.11 -17.32 -1.14
C PRO A 97 -8.95 -16.27 -0.04
N THR A 98 -8.18 -15.22 -0.34
CA THR A 98 -7.94 -14.07 0.57
C THR A 98 -8.53 -12.78 -0.01
N TYR A 99 -9.29 -12.03 0.81
CA TYR A 99 -9.92 -10.76 0.42
C TYR A 99 -9.27 -9.52 1.04
N GLU A 100 -8.15 -9.69 1.74
CA GLU A 100 -7.50 -8.65 2.54
C GLU A 100 -6.00 -8.66 2.23
N VAL A 101 -5.60 -7.87 1.23
CA VAL A 101 -4.19 -7.57 0.92
C VAL A 101 -3.97 -6.10 1.24
N SER A 102 -2.99 -5.79 2.09
CA SER A 102 -2.63 -4.41 2.42
C SER A 102 -1.88 -3.76 1.25
N SER A 103 -1.93 -2.42 1.18
CA SER A 103 -0.96 -1.69 0.37
C SER A 103 0.47 -2.03 0.83
N PRO A 104 1.43 -2.15 -0.11
CA PRO A 104 2.81 -2.42 0.24
C PRO A 104 3.41 -1.29 1.10
N LEU A 105 4.19 -1.65 2.11
CA LEU A 105 4.94 -0.70 2.94
C LEU A 105 6.40 -1.14 3.06
N ARG A 106 7.32 -0.27 2.64
CA ARG A 106 8.77 -0.57 2.54
C ARG A 106 9.05 -1.93 1.89
N GLY A 107 8.32 -2.25 0.81
CA GLY A 107 8.49 -3.48 0.04
C GLY A 107 7.90 -4.75 0.65
N PHE A 108 7.24 -4.66 1.81
CA PHE A 108 6.49 -5.76 2.39
C PHE A 108 5.00 -5.63 2.08
N ILE A 109 4.34 -6.76 1.91
CA ILE A 109 2.89 -6.86 1.82
C ILE A 109 2.38 -7.66 3.01
N CYS A 110 1.19 -7.30 3.52
CA CYS A 110 0.49 -8.08 4.53
C CYS A 110 -0.79 -8.63 3.94
N TYR A 111 -1.10 -9.89 4.22
CA TYR A 111 -2.37 -10.49 3.85
C TYR A 111 -2.86 -11.46 4.93
N ARG A 112 -4.14 -11.84 4.86
CA ARG A 112 -4.75 -12.79 5.79
C ARG A 112 -4.83 -14.19 5.18
N ASP A 113 -4.17 -15.16 5.80
CA ASP A 113 -4.31 -16.57 5.45
C ASP A 113 -5.47 -17.19 6.25
N ARG A 114 -6.55 -17.55 5.54
CA ARG A 114 -7.79 -18.10 6.11
C ARG A 114 -7.83 -19.64 6.17
N THR A 115 -6.74 -20.34 5.86
CA THR A 115 -6.73 -21.81 5.78
C THR A 115 -6.97 -22.51 7.13
N SER A 116 -5.98 -22.53 8.02
CA SER A 116 -5.97 -23.39 9.22
C SER A 116 -5.87 -22.64 10.55
N GLN A 117 -5.29 -21.43 10.58
CA GLN A 117 -5.07 -20.66 11.82
C GLN A 117 -5.66 -19.24 11.80
N ASP A 118 -6.18 -18.78 10.66
CA ASP A 118 -6.65 -17.41 10.46
C ASP A 118 -5.62 -16.37 10.90
N THR A 119 -4.44 -16.43 10.28
CA THR A 119 -3.26 -15.65 10.69
C THR A 119 -2.91 -14.61 9.65
N MET A 120 -2.36 -13.48 10.11
CA MET A 120 -1.73 -12.51 9.22
C MET A 120 -0.40 -13.07 8.73
N VAL A 121 -0.07 -12.83 7.47
CA VAL A 121 1.21 -13.17 6.89
C VAL A 121 1.83 -11.91 6.30
N ILE A 122 3.10 -11.68 6.63
CA ILE A 122 3.90 -10.65 5.99
C ILE A 122 4.81 -11.33 5.01
N CYS A 123 4.85 -10.81 3.78
CA CYS A 123 5.71 -11.33 2.74
C CYS A 123 6.56 -10.24 2.12
N ASN A 124 7.79 -10.60 1.76
CA ASN A 124 8.63 -9.86 0.85
C ASN A 124 8.53 -10.49 -0.56
N PRO A 125 7.82 -9.85 -1.52
CA PRO A 125 7.68 -10.41 -2.87
C PRO A 125 9.01 -10.58 -3.61
N VAL A 126 10.03 -9.77 -3.30
CA VAL A 126 11.34 -9.83 -3.97
C VAL A 126 12.13 -11.06 -3.56
N THR A 127 12.13 -11.40 -2.26
CA THR A 127 12.86 -12.57 -1.75
C THR A 127 12.00 -13.83 -1.77
N GLY A 128 10.68 -13.69 -1.83
CA GLY A 128 9.72 -14.79 -1.70
C GLY A 128 9.59 -15.33 -0.28
N GLU A 129 10.23 -14.69 0.70
CA GLU A 129 10.14 -15.07 2.10
C GLU A 129 8.85 -14.52 2.71
N SER A 130 8.30 -15.27 3.65
CA SER A 130 7.09 -14.90 4.37
C SER A 130 7.17 -15.35 5.82
N VAL A 131 6.51 -14.60 6.69
CA VAL A 131 6.41 -14.87 8.12
C VAL A 131 4.95 -14.78 8.53
N SER A 132 4.43 -15.88 9.07
CA SER A 132 3.12 -15.90 9.72
C SER A 132 3.21 -15.26 11.09
N LEU A 133 2.33 -14.30 11.35
CA LEU A 133 2.20 -13.66 12.64
C LEU A 133 1.37 -14.54 13.59
N PRO A 134 1.55 -14.41 14.91
CA PRO A 134 0.71 -15.08 15.88
C PRO A 134 -0.76 -14.73 15.68
N LYS A 135 -1.64 -15.62 16.14
CA LYS A 135 -3.08 -15.39 16.09
C LYS A 135 -3.48 -14.16 16.91
N VAL A 136 -4.38 -13.36 16.35
CA VAL A 136 -5.01 -12.22 17.02
C VAL A 136 -5.97 -12.76 18.09
N GLU A 137 -5.94 -12.19 19.29
CA GLU A 137 -6.82 -12.62 20.39
C GLU A 137 -8.22 -12.04 20.18
N LEU A 138 -9.22 -12.86 19.87
CA LEU A 138 -10.59 -12.40 19.67
C LEU A 138 -11.42 -12.64 20.94
N LYS A 139 -12.25 -11.64 21.32
CA LYS A 139 -13.19 -11.76 22.44
C LYS A 139 -14.46 -12.50 22.07
N SER A 140 -14.86 -12.44 20.79
CA SER A 140 -16.09 -13.03 20.25
C SER A 140 -15.82 -13.64 18.86
N ILE A 141 -16.61 -14.64 18.48
CA ILE A 141 -16.57 -15.27 17.16
C ILE A 141 -17.02 -14.28 16.06
N ASN A 142 -17.85 -13.30 16.41
CA ASN A 142 -18.37 -12.30 15.48
C ASN A 142 -17.45 -11.07 15.33
N THR A 143 -16.34 -11.02 16.09
CA THR A 143 -15.40 -9.91 15.99
C THR A 143 -14.64 -9.97 14.66
N GLU A 144 -14.82 -8.95 13.85
CA GLU A 144 -14.04 -8.74 12.64
C GLU A 144 -12.78 -7.93 12.93
N THR A 145 -11.80 -8.04 12.04
CA THR A 145 -10.54 -7.32 12.19
C THR A 145 -10.11 -6.69 10.89
N LYS A 146 -9.50 -5.50 10.97
CA LYS A 146 -8.79 -4.88 9.86
C LYS A 146 -7.36 -4.58 10.27
N THR A 147 -6.42 -4.92 9.38
CA THR A 147 -4.99 -4.86 9.66
C THR A 147 -4.32 -3.77 8.82
N TYR A 148 -3.38 -3.07 9.44
CA TYR A 148 -2.61 -2.00 8.83
C TYR A 148 -1.12 -2.19 9.11
N LEU A 149 -0.30 -1.85 8.12
CA LEU A 149 1.14 -1.72 8.30
C LEU A 149 1.48 -0.25 8.62
N GLY A 150 2.31 -0.05 9.63
CA GLY A 150 2.89 1.24 9.98
C GLY A 150 4.40 1.13 10.11
N TYR A 151 5.10 2.22 9.81
CA TYR A 151 6.56 2.27 9.92
C TYR A 151 6.98 3.52 10.69
N ASP A 152 7.76 3.32 11.75
CA ASP A 152 8.42 4.41 12.47
C ASP A 152 9.77 4.71 11.83
N PRO A 153 9.96 5.88 11.18
CA PRO A 153 11.22 6.25 10.56
C PRO A 153 12.34 6.58 11.56
N ILE A 154 12.02 6.84 12.83
CA ILE A 154 13.01 7.23 13.84
C ILE A 154 13.67 5.99 14.43
N ASP A 155 12.89 5.08 15.02
CA ASP A 155 13.44 3.85 15.59
C ASP A 155 13.60 2.75 14.53
N LYS A 156 13.20 3.03 13.28
CA LYS A 156 13.27 2.15 12.10
C LYS A 156 12.52 0.83 12.29
N GLN A 157 11.36 0.90 12.93
CA GLN A 157 10.55 -0.28 13.27
C GLN A 157 9.27 -0.34 12.44
N MET A 158 8.95 -1.53 11.96
CA MET A 158 7.68 -1.83 11.35
C MET A 158 6.73 -2.43 12.38
N LYS A 159 5.52 -1.88 12.44
CA LYS A 159 4.46 -2.34 13.32
C LYS A 159 3.23 -2.72 12.53
N VAL A 160 2.52 -3.71 13.04
CA VAL A 160 1.24 -4.18 12.52
C VAL A 160 0.17 -3.77 13.50
N LEU A 161 -0.77 -2.95 13.06
CA LEU A 161 -1.94 -2.54 13.83
C LEU A 161 -3.14 -3.39 13.40
N CYS A 162 -3.81 -4.02 14.36
CA CYS A 162 -5.02 -4.81 14.16
C CYS A 162 -6.18 -4.16 14.90
N ILE A 163 -7.08 -3.53 14.14
CA ILE A 163 -8.32 -2.92 14.65
C ILE A 163 -9.39 -4.01 14.69
N LYS A 164 -10.06 -4.10 15.84
CA LYS A 164 -11.16 -5.05 16.08
C LYS A 164 -12.47 -4.29 16.11
N PHE A 165 -13.51 -4.84 15.48
CA PHE A 165 -14.84 -4.26 15.47
C PHE A 165 -15.91 -5.36 15.47
N ASP A 166 -17.06 -5.09 16.06
CA ASP A 166 -18.16 -6.06 16.27
C ASP A 166 -19.51 -5.43 15.88
N ASP A 167 -20.57 -6.24 15.84
CA ASP A 167 -21.92 -5.81 15.48
C ASP A 167 -22.78 -5.39 16.69
N PHE A 168 -23.34 -4.18 16.57
CA PHE A 168 -24.53 -3.62 17.25
C PHE A 168 -24.61 -3.58 18.79
N SER A 169 -23.82 -4.35 19.57
CA SER A 169 -24.09 -4.49 21.03
C SER A 169 -22.89 -4.34 21.96
N ASN A 170 -21.65 -4.54 21.48
CA ASN A 170 -20.46 -4.43 22.32
C ASN A 170 -19.32 -3.73 21.56
N PRO A 171 -19.27 -2.39 21.60
CA PRO A 171 -18.29 -1.64 20.84
C PRO A 171 -16.87 -1.97 21.33
N CYS A 172 -16.00 -2.43 20.43
CA CYS A 172 -14.66 -2.88 20.79
C CYS A 172 -13.70 -1.69 20.92
N ASP A 173 -13.23 -1.44 22.14
CA ASP A 173 -12.25 -0.41 22.47
C ASP A 173 -10.82 -0.95 22.60
N GLU A 174 -10.64 -2.27 22.54
CA GLU A 174 -9.37 -2.96 22.67
C GLU A 174 -8.90 -3.48 21.31
N HIS A 175 -7.74 -3.00 20.87
CA HIS A 175 -7.09 -3.38 19.62
C HIS A 175 -5.73 -4.02 19.92
N GLN A 176 -5.02 -4.48 18.90
CA GLN A 176 -3.70 -5.09 19.08
C GLN A 176 -2.66 -4.50 18.15
N VAL A 177 -1.44 -4.34 18.65
CA VAL A 177 -0.27 -3.93 17.88
C VAL A 177 0.87 -4.93 18.07
N LEU A 178 1.64 -5.16 17.02
CA LEU A 178 2.79 -6.05 17.02
C LEU A 178 3.98 -5.37 16.34
N THR A 179 5.17 -5.48 16.93
CA THR A 179 6.42 -4.98 16.35
C THR A 179 7.21 -6.14 15.75
N LEU A 180 7.73 -5.96 14.53
CA LEU A 180 8.30 -7.07 13.77
C LEU A 180 9.78 -7.32 14.05
N GLU A 181 10.55 -6.27 14.33
CA GLU A 181 12.01 -6.34 14.47
C GLU A 181 12.49 -7.01 15.77
N ASN A 182 11.62 -7.18 16.78
CA ASN A 182 12.04 -7.61 18.11
C ASN A 182 12.19 -9.14 18.27
N GLY A 183 11.97 -9.94 17.22
CA GLY A 183 12.04 -11.41 17.22
C GLY A 183 10.99 -12.12 18.09
N LYS A 184 10.40 -11.42 19.06
CA LYS A 184 9.21 -11.81 19.80
C LYS A 184 8.01 -11.18 19.11
N HIS A 185 7.47 -11.86 18.12
CA HIS A 185 6.20 -11.50 17.50
C HIS A 185 5.10 -11.72 18.55
N LEU A 186 4.82 -10.72 19.37
CA LEU A 186 3.81 -10.77 20.42
C LEU A 186 2.87 -9.59 20.26
N TRP A 187 1.57 -9.89 20.23
CA TRP A 187 0.54 -8.87 20.22
C TRP A 187 0.45 -8.18 21.57
N ARG A 188 0.49 -6.86 21.55
CA ARG A 188 0.20 -6.01 22.72
C ARG A 188 -1.16 -5.36 22.55
N ARG A 189 -1.92 -5.33 23.63
CA ARG A 189 -3.23 -4.70 23.68
C ARG A 189 -3.07 -3.20 23.77
N ILE A 190 -3.87 -2.47 23.01
CA ILE A 190 -3.94 -1.02 23.02
C ILE A 190 -5.40 -0.60 23.05
N GLN A 191 -5.67 0.58 23.60
CA GLN A 191 -7.03 1.11 23.70
C GLN A 191 -7.26 2.21 22.67
N CYS A 192 -8.45 2.22 22.09
CA CYS A 192 -8.92 3.26 21.18
C CYS A 192 -10.43 3.41 21.32
N LYS A 193 -10.97 4.55 20.91
CA LYS A 193 -12.42 4.72 20.82
C LYS A 193 -12.97 3.72 19.79
N PRO A 194 -14.10 3.05 20.06
CA PRO A 194 -14.70 2.13 19.12
C PRO A 194 -15.04 2.80 17.78
N HIS A 195 -14.72 2.13 16.68
CA HIS A 195 -14.98 2.62 15.33
C HIS A 195 -14.94 1.49 14.29
N TYR A 196 -15.55 1.74 13.13
CA TYR A 196 -15.53 0.84 11.99
C TYR A 196 -14.56 1.35 10.93
N PRO A 197 -13.43 0.68 10.69
CA PRO A 197 -12.48 1.09 9.67
C PRO A 197 -13.07 0.91 8.26
N LYS A 198 -12.83 1.87 7.36
CA LYS A 198 -13.44 1.96 6.01
C LYS A 198 -12.46 1.85 4.86
N SER A 199 -11.22 2.33 5.03
CA SER A 199 -10.18 2.28 3.98
C SER A 199 -8.98 1.44 4.39
N ASP A 200 -8.12 1.12 3.43
CA ASP A 200 -6.88 0.32 3.62
C ASP A 200 -5.75 1.14 4.26
N GLY A 201 -5.96 2.45 4.40
CA GLY A 201 -5.07 3.36 5.10
C GLY A 201 -3.79 3.69 4.34
N ILE A 202 -3.03 4.65 4.87
CA ILE A 202 -1.75 5.10 4.34
C ILE A 202 -0.83 5.48 5.50
N CYS A 203 0.44 5.09 5.46
CA CYS A 203 1.44 5.52 6.42
C CYS A 203 2.28 6.67 5.84
N ILE A 204 2.23 7.84 6.49
CA ILE A 204 2.96 9.04 6.10
C ILE A 204 3.82 9.45 7.30
N ASP A 205 5.14 9.39 7.12
CA ASP A 205 6.15 9.87 8.08
C ASP A 205 5.89 9.45 9.54
N GLY A 206 5.74 8.14 9.78
CA GLY A 206 5.52 7.62 11.14
C GLY A 206 4.07 7.64 11.62
N THR A 207 3.14 8.23 10.86
CA THR A 207 1.72 8.25 11.21
C THR A 207 0.90 7.45 10.21
N LEU A 208 0.12 6.49 10.71
CA LEU A 208 -0.84 5.72 9.92
C LEU A 208 -2.20 6.43 9.93
N TYR A 209 -2.74 6.69 8.75
CA TYR A 209 -4.04 7.33 8.55
C TYR A 209 -5.01 6.35 7.90
N TYR A 210 -6.24 6.25 8.39
CA TYR A 210 -7.31 5.50 7.73
C TYR A 210 -8.68 6.11 8.03
N THR A 211 -9.61 5.97 7.10
CA THR A 211 -10.98 6.48 7.27
C THR A 211 -11.79 5.53 8.14
N ALA A 212 -12.64 6.07 9.02
CA ALA A 212 -13.52 5.29 9.88
C ALA A 212 -14.91 5.92 10.05
N GLY A 213 -15.88 5.12 10.48
CA GLY A 213 -17.24 5.56 10.81
C GLY A 213 -17.75 4.95 12.11
N PHE A 214 -18.94 5.34 12.54
CA PHE A 214 -19.58 4.84 13.75
C PHE A 214 -20.46 3.60 13.53
N ASP A 215 -20.70 3.23 12.28
CA ASP A 215 -21.50 2.06 11.89
C ASP A 215 -20.84 1.30 10.74
N ARG A 216 -21.42 0.17 10.32
CA ARG A 216 -20.95 -0.65 9.19
C ARG A 216 -21.18 -0.04 7.80
N GLY A 217 -21.99 1.00 7.68
CA GLY A 217 -22.30 1.68 6.43
C GLY A 217 -21.07 2.28 5.74
N THR A 218 -21.27 2.85 4.56
CA THR A 218 -20.16 3.38 3.74
C THR A 218 -19.77 4.81 4.11
N SER A 219 -20.51 5.46 5.02
CA SER A 219 -20.25 6.82 5.48
C SER A 219 -18.97 6.87 6.30
N VAL A 220 -18.15 7.90 6.07
CA VAL A 220 -16.96 8.17 6.87
C VAL A 220 -17.27 9.34 7.79
N SER A 221 -16.98 9.18 9.08
CA SER A 221 -17.21 10.21 10.09
C SER A 221 -15.91 10.86 10.57
N MET A 222 -14.79 10.15 10.43
CA MET A 222 -13.47 10.62 10.89
C MET A 222 -12.34 9.95 10.13
N ILE A 223 -11.17 10.57 10.18
CA ILE A 223 -9.90 9.94 9.85
C ILE A 223 -9.19 9.62 11.17
N VAL A 224 -8.89 8.34 11.38
CA VAL A 224 -8.11 7.90 12.54
C VAL A 224 -6.64 8.01 12.20
N CYS A 225 -5.88 8.58 13.13
CA CYS A 225 -4.45 8.76 13.03
C CYS A 225 -3.79 7.93 14.14
N PHE A 226 -2.89 7.04 13.77
CA PHE A 226 -2.13 6.23 14.71
C PHE A 226 -0.65 6.56 14.57
N ASP A 227 -0.08 7.19 15.59
CA ASP A 227 1.36 7.45 15.69
C ASP A 227 2.07 6.12 15.95
N VAL A 228 2.85 5.65 14.99
CA VAL A 228 3.44 4.30 15.02
C VAL A 228 4.44 4.18 16.17
N ARG A 229 5.18 5.24 16.49
CA ARG A 229 6.23 5.22 17.51
C ARG A 229 5.65 5.15 18.92
N SER A 230 4.84 6.13 19.26
CA SER A 230 4.21 6.31 20.58
C SER A 230 2.96 5.43 20.78
N GLU A 231 2.44 4.86 19.70
CA GLU A 231 1.25 3.98 19.69
C GLU A 231 -0.01 4.68 20.20
N LYS A 232 -0.12 5.97 19.90
CA LYS A 232 -1.24 6.81 20.32
C LYS A 232 -2.18 7.09 19.16
N PHE A 233 -3.46 7.02 19.46
CA PHE A 233 -4.52 7.41 18.54
C PHE A 233 -4.85 8.89 18.69
N SER A 234 -5.06 9.54 17.55
CA SER A 234 -5.72 10.84 17.42
C SER A 234 -6.72 10.78 16.28
N PHE A 235 -7.58 11.80 16.17
CA PHE A 235 -8.72 11.78 15.27
C PHE A 235 -8.85 13.12 14.57
N ILE A 236 -9.02 13.08 13.26
CA ILE A 236 -9.36 14.23 12.44
C ILE A 236 -10.83 14.10 12.11
N ASN A 237 -11.63 15.05 12.61
CA ASN A 237 -13.03 15.14 12.21
C ASN A 237 -13.09 15.56 10.75
N ILE A 238 -14.03 14.96 10.03
CA ILE A 238 -14.34 15.32 8.66
C ILE A 238 -15.39 16.43 8.72
N ASP A 239 -15.20 17.51 7.97
CA ASP A 239 -16.18 18.58 7.85
C ASP A 239 -17.51 18.00 7.34
N GLU A 240 -18.66 18.43 7.87
CA GLU A 240 -19.98 17.98 7.38
C GLU A 240 -20.15 18.18 5.86
N CYS A 241 -19.45 19.16 5.28
CA CYS A 241 -19.44 19.43 3.84
C CYS A 241 -18.61 18.41 3.03
N MET A 242 -17.73 17.65 3.68
CA MET A 242 -16.92 16.59 3.09
C MET A 242 -17.71 15.28 3.11
N LEU A 243 -18.48 15.04 2.04
CA LEU A 243 -19.21 13.78 1.81
C LEU A 243 -18.25 12.64 1.44
N ILE A 244 -17.30 12.34 2.32
CA ILE A 244 -16.32 11.26 2.17
C ILE A 244 -16.99 9.92 2.48
N ASN A 245 -16.69 8.92 1.66
CA ASN A 245 -17.20 7.56 1.82
C ASN A 245 -16.05 6.53 1.77
N ALA A 246 -16.38 5.26 1.97
CA ALA A 246 -15.42 4.15 1.99
C ALA A 246 -14.59 3.96 0.70
N TYR A 247 -15.02 4.53 -0.44
CA TYR A 247 -14.29 4.52 -1.72
C TYR A 247 -13.31 5.68 -1.88
N CYS A 248 -13.16 6.53 -0.86
CA CYS A 248 -12.16 7.59 -0.86
C CYS A 248 -10.75 7.01 -0.71
N THR A 249 -9.83 7.50 -1.54
CA THR A 249 -8.42 7.11 -1.51
C THR A 249 -7.62 8.16 -0.77
N LEU A 250 -7.03 7.80 0.37
CA LEU A 250 -6.08 8.65 1.08
C LEU A 250 -4.73 8.63 0.36
N ILE A 251 -4.08 9.78 0.24
CA ILE A 251 -2.82 9.94 -0.47
C ILE A 251 -1.81 10.75 0.34
N ASN A 252 -0.52 10.53 0.06
CA ASN A 252 0.55 11.39 0.52
C ASN A 252 0.78 12.50 -0.50
N TYR A 253 0.27 13.70 -0.23
CA TYR A 253 0.48 14.88 -1.07
C TYR A 253 1.61 15.73 -0.50
N LYS A 254 2.83 15.53 -1.01
CA LYS A 254 4.02 16.31 -0.63
C LYS A 254 4.25 16.33 0.91
N GLY A 255 4.09 15.18 1.57
CA GLY A 255 4.22 15.03 3.02
C GLY A 255 2.96 15.39 3.81
N LYS A 256 1.90 15.89 3.16
CA LYS A 256 0.60 16.17 3.78
C LYS A 256 -0.41 15.07 3.47
N LEU A 257 -1.35 14.86 4.39
CA LEU A 257 -2.49 13.99 4.14
C LEU A 257 -3.40 14.63 3.08
N GLY A 258 -3.67 13.89 2.01
CA GLY A 258 -4.68 14.23 1.02
C GLY A 258 -5.74 13.13 0.87
N ALA A 259 -6.84 13.48 0.24
CA ALA A 259 -7.94 12.57 -0.06
C ALA A 259 -8.46 12.82 -1.47
N LEU A 260 -8.64 11.75 -2.23
CA LEU A 260 -9.19 11.77 -3.58
C LEU A 260 -10.45 10.93 -3.66
N GLN A 261 -11.50 11.51 -4.25
CA GLN A 261 -12.75 10.77 -4.51
C GLN A 261 -13.45 11.27 -5.77
N PHE A 262 -14.22 10.40 -6.41
CA PHE A 262 -15.20 10.85 -7.40
C PHE A 262 -16.50 11.24 -6.69
N SER A 263 -17.11 12.33 -7.15
CA SER A 263 -18.42 12.72 -6.66
C SER A 263 -19.49 11.68 -7.00
N PHE A 264 -20.47 11.58 -6.11
CA PHE A 264 -21.62 10.69 -6.27
C PHE A 264 -22.61 11.19 -7.32
N LEU A 265 -22.76 12.51 -7.39
CA LEU A 265 -23.70 13.16 -8.29
C LEU A 265 -23.20 13.11 -9.73
N SER A 266 -24.14 13.12 -10.67
CA SER A 266 -23.82 13.25 -12.10
C SER A 266 -23.98 14.72 -12.54
N PRO A 267 -23.04 15.29 -13.31
CA PRO A 267 -21.82 14.66 -13.83
C PRO A 267 -20.79 14.38 -12.72
N LYS A 268 -20.07 13.24 -12.83
CA LYS A 268 -18.99 12.94 -11.89
C LYS A 268 -17.88 13.96 -12.07
N HIS A 269 -17.34 14.43 -10.96
CA HIS A 269 -16.13 15.24 -10.86
C HIS A 269 -15.18 14.60 -9.86
N LEU A 270 -13.90 14.84 -10.01
CA LEU A 270 -12.91 14.43 -9.03
C LEU A 270 -12.80 15.54 -7.97
N GLU A 271 -12.92 15.15 -6.71
CA GLU A 271 -12.67 16.01 -5.56
C GLU A 271 -11.30 15.68 -4.99
N PHE A 272 -10.50 16.72 -4.79
CA PHE A 272 -9.18 16.61 -4.21
C PHE A 272 -9.11 17.48 -2.96
N TRP A 273 -8.84 16.84 -1.83
CA TRP A 273 -8.73 17.48 -0.53
C TRP A 273 -7.31 17.36 -0.01
N VAL A 274 -6.80 18.43 0.60
CA VAL A 274 -5.49 18.43 1.28
C VAL A 274 -5.66 19.02 2.66
N LEU A 275 -5.15 18.31 3.66
CA LEU A 275 -5.13 18.79 5.03
C LEU A 275 -4.08 19.89 5.16
N GLN A 276 -4.52 21.11 5.46
CA GLN A 276 -3.63 22.25 5.64
C GLN A 276 -3.18 22.39 7.08
N ASP A 277 -4.09 22.16 8.02
CA ASP A 277 -3.85 22.23 9.46
C ASP A 277 -4.60 21.09 10.16
N ALA A 278 -3.85 20.18 10.77
CA ALA A 278 -4.40 19.03 11.48
C ALA A 278 -5.01 19.42 12.84
N GLU A 279 -4.50 20.45 13.51
CA GLU A 279 -4.96 20.87 14.84
C GLU A 279 -6.32 21.56 14.75
N ASN A 280 -6.48 22.41 13.73
CA ASN A 280 -7.71 23.17 13.48
C ASN A 280 -8.63 22.51 12.45
N PHE A 281 -8.28 21.30 11.97
CA PHE A 281 -9.05 20.52 10.99
C PHE A 281 -9.34 21.27 9.68
N ILE A 282 -8.39 22.09 9.21
CA ILE A 282 -8.57 22.93 8.03
C ILE A 282 -8.18 22.14 6.77
N TRP A 283 -9.12 22.01 5.85
CA TRP A 283 -8.95 21.36 4.55
C TRP A 283 -9.05 22.37 3.41
N SER A 284 -8.23 22.20 2.38
CA SER A 284 -8.44 22.84 1.07
C SER A 284 -9.12 21.86 0.12
N LYS A 285 -10.07 22.34 -0.69
CA LYS A 285 -10.80 21.55 -1.70
C LYS A 285 -10.55 22.09 -3.09
N ASP A 286 -10.14 21.21 -3.99
CA ASP A 286 -10.16 21.44 -5.44
C ASP A 286 -11.15 20.49 -6.12
N ILE A 287 -11.85 21.00 -7.15
CA ILE A 287 -12.82 20.24 -7.93
C ILE A 287 -12.39 20.20 -9.39
N TYR A 288 -12.23 18.99 -9.92
CA TYR A 288 -11.83 18.75 -11.30
C TYR A 288 -12.96 18.07 -12.07
N ASN A 289 -13.60 18.83 -12.96
CA ASN A 289 -14.65 18.33 -13.83
C ASN A 289 -14.08 17.38 -14.90
N LEU A 290 -14.65 16.18 -14.99
CA LEU A 290 -14.30 15.20 -16.01
C LEU A 290 -14.94 15.57 -17.35
N ARG A 291 -14.20 15.42 -18.45
CA ARG A 291 -14.78 15.56 -19.80
C ARG A 291 -15.89 14.50 -20.01
N PRO A 292 -16.95 14.78 -20.79
CA PRO A 292 -18.06 13.85 -20.99
C PRO A 292 -17.65 12.44 -21.45
N PHE A 293 -16.65 12.35 -22.33
CA PHE A 293 -16.11 11.08 -22.80
C PHE A 293 -15.50 10.25 -21.67
N TRP A 294 -14.85 10.89 -20.70
CA TRP A 294 -14.22 10.19 -19.57
C TRP A 294 -15.22 9.73 -18.54
N ASN A 295 -16.26 10.53 -18.30
CA ASN A 295 -17.39 10.09 -17.48
C ASN A 295 -17.98 8.77 -18.00
N LYS A 296 -17.97 8.57 -19.32
CA LYS A 296 -18.38 7.31 -19.94
C LYS A 296 -17.37 6.18 -19.71
N ILE A 297 -16.06 6.45 -19.77
CA ILE A 297 -15.01 5.46 -19.48
C ILE A 297 -15.07 5.02 -18.01
N VAL A 298 -15.01 5.98 -17.07
CA VAL A 298 -15.02 5.70 -15.62
C VAL A 298 -16.27 4.90 -15.23
N LYS A 299 -17.44 5.21 -15.82
CA LYS A 299 -18.68 4.46 -15.57
C LYS A 299 -18.70 3.07 -16.21
N ARG A 300 -18.20 2.91 -17.44
CA ARG A 300 -18.23 1.62 -18.16
C ARG A 300 -17.18 0.64 -17.67
N THR A 301 -16.02 1.13 -17.26
CA THR A 301 -14.86 0.33 -16.88
C THR A 301 -14.72 0.22 -15.35
N GLU A 302 -15.61 0.87 -14.60
CA GLU A 302 -15.60 0.88 -13.12
C GLU A 302 -14.20 1.21 -12.57
N LEU A 303 -13.68 2.37 -12.96
CA LEU A 303 -12.34 2.79 -12.56
C LEU A 303 -12.33 3.31 -11.11
N PHE A 304 -11.33 2.87 -10.36
CA PHE A 304 -11.05 3.29 -8.98
C PHE A 304 -9.76 4.08 -8.90
N ILE A 305 -9.68 4.98 -7.92
CA ILE A 305 -8.50 5.81 -7.68
C ILE A 305 -7.48 4.99 -6.88
N VAL A 306 -6.31 4.74 -7.45
CA VAL A 306 -5.20 4.07 -6.76
C VAL A 306 -4.45 5.06 -5.87
N GLY A 307 -4.30 6.30 -6.34
CA GLY A 307 -3.59 7.36 -5.65
C GLY A 307 -3.13 8.44 -6.62
N MET A 308 -2.03 9.10 -6.28
CA MET A 308 -1.43 10.16 -7.09
C MET A 308 0.08 9.97 -7.20
N THR A 309 0.65 10.15 -8.39
CA THR A 309 2.10 10.09 -8.59
C THR A 309 2.79 11.32 -7.99
N ALA A 310 4.11 11.25 -7.79
CA ALA A 310 4.91 12.41 -7.39
C ALA A 310 4.80 13.59 -8.38
N GLY A 311 4.51 13.31 -9.66
CA GLY A 311 4.25 14.30 -10.70
C GLY A 311 2.87 14.96 -10.63
N GLY A 312 1.99 14.54 -9.72
CA GLY A 312 0.65 15.10 -9.56
C GLY A 312 -0.42 14.47 -10.47
N GLU A 313 -0.12 13.34 -11.10
CA GLU A 313 -1.08 12.61 -11.93
C GLU A 313 -1.89 11.65 -11.07
N VAL A 314 -3.20 11.65 -11.21
CA VAL A 314 -4.09 10.73 -10.51
C VAL A 314 -4.13 9.41 -11.27
N VAL A 315 -3.79 8.31 -10.60
CA VAL A 315 -3.75 6.99 -11.21
C VAL A 315 -5.06 6.27 -10.97
N LEU A 316 -5.68 5.78 -12.05
CA LEU A 316 -6.92 5.03 -12.02
C LEU A 316 -6.73 3.63 -12.59
N THR A 317 -7.42 2.65 -12.02
CA THR A 317 -7.35 1.25 -12.46
C THR A 317 -8.72 0.57 -12.39
N PRO A 318 -9.02 -0.40 -13.26
CA PRO A 318 -10.15 -1.31 -13.08
C PRO A 318 -9.96 -2.17 -11.83
N TYR A 319 -11.06 -2.54 -11.17
CA TYR A 319 -11.02 -3.41 -10.00
C TYR A 319 -10.72 -4.88 -10.33
N TYR A 320 -11.02 -5.28 -11.55
CA TYR A 320 -10.85 -6.63 -12.06
C TYR A 320 -9.91 -6.64 -13.26
N LEU A 321 -9.10 -7.67 -13.36
CA LEU A 321 -8.38 -7.99 -14.58
C LEU A 321 -9.38 -8.32 -15.68
N VAL A 322 -9.17 -7.71 -16.84
CA VAL A 322 -9.95 -7.91 -18.06
C VAL A 322 -8.99 -8.19 -19.21
N ASP A 323 -9.49 -8.73 -20.33
CA ASP A 323 -8.66 -9.10 -21.49
C ASP A 323 -7.70 -7.99 -21.93
N THR A 324 -8.10 -6.72 -21.78
CA THR A 324 -7.22 -5.56 -21.98
C THR A 324 -7.13 -4.74 -20.69
N PHE A 325 -6.26 -5.17 -19.78
CA PHE A 325 -6.02 -4.44 -18.53
C PHE A 325 -5.22 -3.16 -18.79
N CYS A 326 -5.81 -2.01 -18.48
CA CYS A 326 -5.21 -0.69 -18.69
C CYS A 326 -5.18 0.11 -17.39
N ILE A 327 -4.11 0.89 -17.22
CA ILE A 327 -3.98 1.91 -16.19
C ILE A 327 -4.17 3.27 -16.83
N TYR A 328 -4.84 4.16 -16.13
CA TYR A 328 -5.12 5.50 -16.62
C TYR A 328 -4.45 6.54 -15.72
N TYR A 329 -3.73 7.47 -16.35
CA TYR A 329 -3.07 8.60 -15.70
C TYR A 329 -3.86 9.85 -16.04
N PHE A 330 -4.46 10.45 -15.03
CA PHE A 330 -5.25 11.66 -15.17
C PHE A 330 -4.44 12.87 -14.70
N HIS A 331 -4.10 13.75 -15.63
CA HIS A 331 -3.33 14.95 -15.33
C HIS A 331 -4.28 16.09 -14.93
N LEU A 332 -4.17 16.55 -13.69
CA LEU A 332 -5.11 17.51 -13.09
C LEU A 332 -5.15 18.85 -13.83
N GLU A 333 -3.98 19.41 -14.17
CA GLU A 333 -3.86 20.76 -14.76
C GLU A 333 -4.38 20.84 -16.21
N CYS A 334 -3.80 20.06 -17.11
CA CYS A 334 -4.16 20.08 -18.52
C CYS A 334 -5.44 19.29 -18.84
N LYS A 335 -5.98 18.56 -17.85
CA LYS A 335 -7.15 17.69 -18.01
C LYS A 335 -6.95 16.82 -19.24
N SER A 336 -5.86 16.05 -19.24
CA SER A 336 -5.60 14.95 -20.16
C SER A 336 -5.72 13.61 -19.41
N LEU A 337 -6.02 12.55 -20.16
CA LEU A 337 -6.07 11.19 -19.66
C LEU A 337 -5.21 10.33 -20.57
N THR A 338 -4.17 9.74 -20.02
CA THR A 338 -3.30 8.83 -20.76
C THR A 338 -3.60 7.40 -20.33
N ARG A 339 -3.75 6.50 -21.29
CA ARG A 339 -4.02 5.08 -21.05
C ARG A 339 -2.77 4.26 -21.37
N VAL A 340 -2.39 3.38 -20.45
CA VAL A 340 -1.24 2.49 -20.59
C VAL A 340 -1.70 1.05 -20.43
N GLN A 341 -1.40 0.22 -21.42
CA GLN A 341 -1.77 -1.21 -21.39
C GLN A 341 -0.76 -2.00 -20.57
N ILE A 342 -1.24 -2.90 -19.73
CA ILE A 342 -0.40 -3.89 -19.04
C ILE A 342 -0.57 -5.23 -19.75
N GLN A 343 0.52 -5.73 -20.32
CA GLN A 343 0.55 -7.00 -21.05
C GLN A 343 0.97 -8.16 -20.14
N GLY A 344 0.64 -9.38 -20.54
CA GLY A 344 1.03 -10.60 -19.84
C GLY A 344 0.12 -10.99 -18.67
N LEU A 345 -0.98 -10.24 -18.46
CA LEU A 345 -2.01 -10.52 -17.46
C LEU A 345 -3.33 -11.05 -18.06
N GLU A 346 -3.41 -11.21 -19.38
CA GLU A 346 -4.63 -11.52 -20.13
C GLU A 346 -5.25 -12.86 -19.70
N LYS A 347 -4.41 -13.80 -19.27
CA LYS A 347 -4.85 -15.14 -18.82
C LYS A 347 -5.54 -15.16 -17.46
N PHE A 348 -5.52 -14.06 -16.70
CA PHE A 348 -6.05 -13.96 -15.34
C PHE A 348 -7.38 -13.19 -15.30
N ASN A 349 -8.19 -13.29 -16.36
CA ASN A 349 -9.42 -12.53 -16.53
C ASN A 349 -10.42 -12.78 -15.38
N CYS A 350 -11.22 -11.76 -15.05
CA CYS A 350 -12.22 -11.73 -13.97
C CYS A 350 -11.66 -11.83 -12.54
N THR A 351 -10.36 -11.63 -12.35
CA THR A 351 -9.73 -11.65 -11.02
C THR A 351 -9.64 -10.25 -10.42
N ARG A 352 -10.01 -10.09 -9.14
CA ARG A 352 -9.82 -8.82 -8.40
C ARG A 352 -8.33 -8.50 -8.26
N VAL A 353 -7.94 -7.27 -8.60
CA VAL A 353 -6.55 -6.81 -8.52
C VAL A 353 -6.38 -5.68 -7.52
N TYR A 354 -5.39 -5.83 -6.63
CA TYR A 354 -4.92 -4.79 -5.72
C TYR A 354 -3.74 -4.08 -6.39
N THR A 355 -3.98 -2.87 -6.86
CA THR A 355 -2.94 -2.01 -7.43
C THR A 355 -2.41 -1.08 -6.34
N SER A 356 -1.10 -0.84 -6.33
CA SER A 356 -0.50 0.15 -5.43
C SER A 356 0.60 0.93 -6.13
N LEU A 357 0.74 2.18 -5.71
CA LEU A 357 1.74 3.11 -6.21
C LEU A 357 3.02 3.00 -5.37
N ASP A 358 4.12 3.47 -5.97
CA ASP A 358 5.39 3.73 -5.29
C ASP A 358 5.95 2.53 -4.51
N TYR A 359 5.72 1.33 -5.04
CA TYR A 359 6.29 0.12 -4.49
C TYR A 359 7.82 0.19 -4.56
N ALA A 360 8.46 0.06 -3.39
CA ALA A 360 9.90 -0.04 -3.28
C ALA A 360 10.30 -1.51 -3.09
N GLU A 361 11.19 -2.02 -3.93
CA GLU A 361 11.77 -3.35 -3.73
C GLU A 361 12.56 -3.38 -2.41
N ASN A 362 12.39 -4.44 -1.62
CA ASN A 362 13.11 -4.62 -0.37
C ASN A 362 13.95 -5.90 -0.42
N LEU A 363 15.21 -5.80 -0.03
CA LEU A 363 16.17 -6.91 -0.01
C LEU A 363 16.33 -7.56 1.36
N LYS A 364 15.66 -7.04 2.39
CA LYS A 364 15.67 -7.57 3.76
C LYS A 364 15.17 -9.02 3.72
N LEU A 365 15.99 -9.91 4.28
CA LEU A 365 15.58 -11.29 4.54
C LEU A 365 14.76 -11.32 5.83
N MET A 366 13.69 -12.11 5.86
CA MET A 366 12.71 -12.12 6.95
C MET A 366 12.99 -13.15 8.03
#